data_AF-G2YPT3-F1
#
_entry.id   AF-G2YPT3-F1
#
_cell.length_a   1.000
_cell.length_b   1.000
_cell.length_c   1.000
_cell.angle_alpha   90.00
_cell.angle_beta   90.00
_cell.angle_gamma   90.00
#
_symmetry.space_group_name_H-M   'P 1'
#
loop_
_entity.id
_entity.type
_entity.pdbx_description
1 polymer ?
#
loop_
_entity_poly.entity_id
_entity_poly.type
_entity_poly.pdbx_seq_one_letter_code
_entity_poly.pdbx_strand_id
1 'polypeptide(L)'
;MAIANNFSKTAVVVAEDAVGNSTSSSSRKLKLPPKPENLPHPEYTTPRGVSPLISVPKAGLQYPNYTPFKLPDLVEHPFVDRGIDSDPKKSKLLGAASEVKHLTPSIGTELVGIQLTSLDDTQKNELARLVAERGVVFLRDQEMDVHEQIEFGSYFGELHIHQMAGIIPDLPWVHPIHKDETAKNGRSHQIWHSDNGYASKSWT
;
A
#
# COMPACT_ATOMS: atom_id res chain seq x y z
N MET A 1 4.57 1.29 6.78
CA MET A 1 3.44 1.00 5.87
C MET A 1 2.84 2.32 5.39
N ALA A 2 2.65 2.50 4.09
CA ALA A 2 1.95 3.64 3.49
C ALA A 2 1.17 3.10 2.28
N ILE A 3 -0.15 3.30 2.23
CA ILE A 3 -0.93 3.01 1.01
C ILE A 3 -0.93 4.31 0.20
N ALA A 4 0.17 4.53 -0.54
CA ALA A 4 0.32 5.64 -1.47
C ALA A 4 -0.08 5.16 -2.88
N ASN A 5 -1.34 5.38 -3.25
CA ASN A 5 -1.76 5.28 -4.64
C ASN A 5 -1.19 6.50 -5.38
N ASN A 6 -0.19 6.25 -6.21
CA ASN A 6 0.54 7.27 -6.93
C ASN A 6 -0.27 7.88 -8.07
N PHE A 7 -1.37 8.59 -7.83
CA PHE A 7 -1.95 9.57 -8.76
C PHE A 7 -2.61 10.72 -7.98
N SER A 8 -1.90 11.84 -7.87
CA SER A 8 -2.38 13.15 -7.38
C SER A 8 -2.99 13.16 -5.96
N LYS A 9 -2.13 13.47 -4.97
CA LYS A 9 -2.50 14.02 -3.63
C LYS A 9 -3.35 13.17 -2.67
N THR A 10 -3.44 11.86 -2.86
CA THR A 10 -4.42 11.00 -2.17
C THR A 10 -3.74 9.78 -1.53
N ALA A 11 -3.79 9.64 -0.21
CA ALA A 11 -3.15 8.52 0.51
C ALA A 11 -4.07 7.88 1.57
N VAL A 12 -4.10 6.55 1.62
CA VAL A 12 -4.58 5.82 2.79
C VAL A 12 -3.35 5.51 3.65
N VAL A 13 -3.35 5.97 4.89
CA VAL A 13 -2.24 5.69 5.80
C VAL A 13 -2.70 4.61 6.75
N VAL A 14 -2.02 3.47 6.67
CA VAL A 14 -2.15 2.41 7.66
C VAL A 14 -0.96 2.50 8.58
N ALA A 15 -1.25 2.80 9.85
CA ALA A 15 -0.28 2.78 10.91
C ALA A 15 -0.32 1.39 11.56
N GLU A 16 0.80 0.67 11.48
CA GLU A 16 1.03 -0.55 12.25
C GLU A 16 1.79 -0.17 13.53
N ASP A 17 1.22 -0.46 14.69
CA ASP A 17 1.96 -0.49 15.94
C ASP A 17 2.42 -1.93 16.21
N ALA A 18 3.74 -2.09 16.33
CA ALA A 18 4.46 -3.24 16.86
C ALA A 18 4.64 -4.51 16.00
N VAL A 19 5.84 -5.08 16.20
CA VAL A 19 6.35 -6.39 15.74
C VAL A 19 5.58 -7.52 16.44
N GLY A 20 4.30 -7.65 16.10
CA GLY A 20 3.42 -8.72 16.57
C GLY A 20 3.26 -9.78 15.50
N ASN A 21 3.45 -11.05 15.87
CA ASN A 21 3.14 -12.18 15.01
C ASN A 21 1.60 -12.24 14.86
N SER A 22 1.04 -11.74 13.75
CA SER A 22 -0.41 -11.74 13.54
C SER A 22 -0.88 -13.18 13.24
N THR A 23 -1.32 -13.88 14.28
CA THR A 23 -2.05 -15.14 14.14
C THR A 23 -3.48 -14.86 13.69
N SER A 24 -3.63 -14.43 12.45
CA SER A 24 -4.91 -14.47 11.72
C SER A 24 -4.61 -14.87 10.29
N SER A 25 -4.26 -16.15 10.10
CA SER A 25 -4.30 -16.76 8.78
C SER A 25 -5.76 -16.95 8.40
N SER A 26 -6.37 -15.90 7.85
CA SER A 26 -7.60 -16.07 7.09
C SER A 26 -7.28 -17.00 5.92
N SER A 27 -7.95 -18.15 5.86
CA SER A 27 -7.85 -19.16 4.78
C SER A 27 -8.33 -18.67 3.42
N ARG A 28 -8.53 -17.36 3.26
CA ARG A 28 -8.98 -16.69 2.04
C ARG A 28 -7.88 -16.76 0.99
N LYS A 29 -8.25 -17.27 -0.19
CA LYS A 29 -7.40 -17.20 -1.39
C LYS A 29 -7.33 -15.74 -1.86
N LEU A 30 -6.14 -15.15 -1.81
CA LEU A 30 -5.90 -13.81 -2.30
C LEU A 30 -5.78 -13.76 -3.83
N LYS A 31 -6.22 -12.65 -4.41
CA LYS A 31 -6.04 -12.26 -5.80
C LYS A 31 -4.89 -11.26 -5.88
N LEU A 32 -3.68 -11.76 -6.09
CA LEU A 32 -2.50 -10.93 -6.27
C LEU A 32 -2.31 -10.59 -7.76
N PRO A 33 -1.74 -9.42 -8.08
CA PRO A 33 -1.34 -9.09 -9.44
C PRO A 33 -0.28 -10.08 -9.96
N PRO A 34 -0.17 -10.24 -11.29
CA PRO A 34 0.81 -11.15 -11.90
C PRO A 34 2.24 -10.66 -11.67
N LYS A 35 3.11 -11.52 -11.14
CA LYS A 35 4.53 -11.20 -10.89
C LYS A 35 5.27 -10.93 -12.22
N PRO A 36 6.18 -9.94 -12.28
CA PRO A 36 7.11 -9.80 -13.39
C PRO A 36 7.95 -11.06 -13.61
N GLU A 37 8.26 -11.40 -14.86
CA GLU A 37 8.96 -12.64 -15.21
C GLU A 37 10.41 -12.68 -14.70
N ASN A 38 11.09 -11.54 -14.66
CA ASN A 38 12.53 -11.45 -14.39
C ASN A 38 12.86 -11.05 -12.95
N LEU A 39 12.04 -11.44 -11.97
CA LEU A 39 12.34 -11.11 -10.57
C LEU A 39 13.60 -11.81 -10.07
N PRO A 40 14.41 -11.13 -9.25
CA PRO A 40 15.54 -11.75 -8.56
C PRO A 40 15.01 -12.73 -7.50
N HIS A 41 15.72 -13.85 -7.31
CA HIS A 41 15.36 -14.91 -6.35
C HIS A 41 13.99 -15.58 -6.60
N PRO A 42 13.74 -16.16 -7.79
CA PRO A 42 12.47 -16.83 -8.13
C PRO A 42 12.15 -18.01 -7.20
N GLU A 43 13.15 -18.58 -6.53
CA GLU A 43 13.01 -19.66 -5.55
C GLU A 43 12.45 -19.21 -4.19
N TYR A 44 12.54 -17.92 -3.87
CA TYR A 44 12.08 -17.39 -2.59
C TYR A 44 10.60 -17.01 -2.66
N THR A 45 9.89 -17.26 -1.56
CA THR A 45 8.49 -16.84 -1.39
C THR A 45 8.31 -16.30 0.02
N THR A 46 7.76 -15.11 0.14
CA THR A 46 7.45 -14.52 1.44
C THR A 46 6.29 -15.28 2.09
N PRO A 47 6.46 -15.84 3.30
CA PRO A 47 5.36 -16.52 4.00
C PRO A 47 4.22 -15.57 4.36
N ARG A 48 2.96 -16.05 4.28
CA ARG A 48 1.79 -15.32 4.80
C ARG A 48 1.91 -15.12 6.32
N GLY A 49 1.41 -14.00 6.84
CA GLY A 49 1.43 -13.67 8.27
C GLY A 49 2.81 -13.43 8.89
N VAL A 50 3.90 -13.46 8.11
CA VAL A 50 5.26 -13.19 8.61
C VAL A 50 5.77 -11.91 7.96
N SER A 51 6.30 -10.99 8.77
CA SER A 51 6.88 -9.75 8.26
C SER A 51 8.05 -10.04 7.31
N PRO A 52 8.08 -9.44 6.10
CA PRO A 52 9.20 -9.54 5.18
C PRO A 52 10.54 -9.09 5.78
N LEU A 53 10.49 -8.13 6.73
CA LEU A 53 11.65 -7.69 7.49
C LEU A 53 12.33 -8.84 8.26
N ILE A 54 11.56 -9.87 8.62
CA ILE A 54 12.04 -11.05 9.36
C ILE A 54 12.30 -12.21 8.40
N SER A 55 11.36 -12.50 7.49
CA SER A 55 11.45 -13.69 6.63
C SER A 55 12.56 -13.62 5.60
N VAL A 56 12.83 -12.44 5.04
CA VAL A 56 13.85 -12.25 4.00
C VAL A 56 15.26 -12.50 4.56
N PRO A 57 15.69 -11.87 5.67
CA PRO A 57 17.01 -12.18 6.27
C PRO A 57 17.12 -13.62 6.76
N LYS A 58 16.03 -14.21 7.27
CA LYS A 58 16.02 -15.62 7.70
C LYS A 58 16.28 -16.59 6.55
N ALA A 59 15.90 -16.24 5.33
CA ALA A 59 16.22 -16.98 4.12
C ALA A 59 17.63 -16.69 3.57
N GLY A 60 18.44 -15.89 4.26
CA GLY A 60 19.79 -15.50 3.82
C GLY A 60 19.81 -14.42 2.73
N LEU A 61 18.69 -13.73 2.51
CA LEU A 61 18.56 -12.67 1.51
C LEU A 61 18.67 -11.27 2.14
N GLN A 62 19.08 -10.30 1.35
CA GLN A 62 19.15 -8.90 1.78
C GLN A 62 17.76 -8.28 1.86
N TYR A 63 17.47 -7.54 2.95
CA TYR A 63 16.26 -6.72 3.08
C TYR A 63 16.64 -5.23 3.25
N PRO A 64 16.17 -4.32 2.38
CA PRO A 64 15.57 -4.59 1.07
C PRO A 64 16.53 -5.31 0.12
N ASN A 65 16.01 -5.99 -0.90
CA ASN A 65 16.84 -6.61 -1.94
C ASN A 65 17.15 -5.61 -3.06
N TYR A 66 18.43 -5.43 -3.38
CA TYR A 66 18.92 -4.50 -4.41
C TYR A 66 19.45 -5.18 -5.67
N THR A 67 19.27 -6.50 -5.79
CA THR A 67 19.68 -7.24 -6.99
C THR A 67 18.98 -6.64 -8.23
N PRO A 68 19.73 -6.14 -9.23
CA PRO A 68 19.14 -5.51 -10.41
C PRO A 68 18.26 -6.47 -11.19
N PHE A 69 17.14 -5.96 -11.69
CA PHE A 69 16.27 -6.66 -12.63
C PHE A 69 15.65 -5.69 -13.63
N LYS A 70 15.19 -6.21 -14.77
CA LYS A 70 14.60 -5.40 -15.84
C LYS A 70 13.08 -5.59 -15.87
N LEU A 71 12.36 -4.47 -15.75
CA LEU A 71 10.93 -4.41 -16.00
C LEU A 71 10.64 -4.22 -17.49
N PRO A 72 9.45 -4.62 -17.97
CA PRO A 72 9.00 -4.27 -19.30
C PRO A 72 8.92 -2.75 -19.46
N ASP A 73 8.92 -2.29 -20.71
CA ASP A 73 8.75 -0.87 -21.03
C ASP A 73 7.38 -0.39 -20.51
N LEU A 74 7.33 0.88 -20.10
CA LEU A 74 6.09 1.48 -19.59
C LEU A 74 5.05 1.54 -20.71
N VAL A 75 3.86 1.03 -20.40
CA VAL A 75 2.70 1.11 -21.28
C VAL A 75 1.67 2.01 -20.60
N GLU A 76 0.99 2.83 -21.40
CA GLU A 76 -0.14 3.60 -20.89
C GLU A 76 -1.31 2.65 -20.58
N HIS A 77 -1.81 2.75 -19.36
CA HIS A 77 -2.99 2.05 -18.92
C HIS A 77 -4.08 3.08 -18.63
N PRO A 78 -5.25 3.00 -19.29
CA PRO A 78 -6.35 3.89 -18.96
C PRO A 78 -6.74 3.68 -17.50
N PHE A 79 -6.80 4.77 -16.74
CA PHE A 79 -7.16 4.75 -15.33
C PHE A 79 -8.53 5.39 -15.14
N VAL A 80 -9.40 4.68 -14.42
CA VAL A 80 -10.68 5.21 -13.98
C VAL A 80 -10.69 5.20 -12.46
N ASP A 81 -10.85 6.38 -11.87
CA ASP A 81 -10.92 6.53 -10.42
C ASP A 81 -12.18 5.82 -9.89
N ARG A 82 -11.96 4.89 -8.95
CA ARG A 82 -13.01 4.06 -8.33
C ARG A 82 -14.04 4.88 -7.55
N GLY A 83 -13.69 6.09 -7.13
CA GLY A 83 -14.57 6.98 -6.38
C GLY A 83 -15.63 7.69 -7.23
N ILE A 84 -15.49 7.74 -8.56
CA ILE A 84 -16.36 8.53 -9.46
C ILE A 84 -17.84 8.18 -9.28
N ASP A 85 -18.16 6.88 -9.33
CA ASP A 85 -19.54 6.38 -9.28
C ASP A 85 -19.99 5.94 -7.87
N SER A 86 -19.20 6.25 -6.85
CA SER A 86 -19.57 5.93 -5.46
C SER A 86 -20.62 6.89 -4.90
N ASP A 87 -21.41 6.44 -3.92
CA ASP A 87 -22.39 7.27 -3.22
C ASP A 87 -21.71 8.55 -2.67
N PRO A 88 -22.15 9.76 -3.08
CA PRO A 88 -21.60 11.01 -2.56
C PRO A 88 -21.68 11.12 -1.03
N LYS A 89 -22.66 10.48 -0.41
CA LYS A 89 -22.81 10.46 1.05
C LYS A 89 -21.90 9.45 1.73
N LYS A 90 -21.26 8.55 0.98
CA LYS A 90 -20.38 7.50 1.48
C LYS A 90 -21.02 6.70 2.61
N SER A 91 -22.32 6.43 2.47
CA SER A 91 -23.16 6.00 3.58
C SER A 91 -22.81 4.59 4.07
N LYS A 92 -22.30 3.72 3.20
CA LYS A 92 -21.93 2.34 3.56
C LYS A 92 -20.60 2.27 4.30
N LEU A 93 -19.64 3.10 3.92
CA LEU A 93 -18.34 3.22 4.56
C LEU A 93 -18.48 3.95 5.90
N LEU A 94 -19.10 5.14 5.90
CA LEU A 94 -19.24 5.95 7.12
C LEU A 94 -20.17 5.27 8.14
N GLY A 95 -21.19 4.55 7.69
CA GLY A 95 -22.07 3.77 8.57
C GLY A 95 -21.41 2.51 9.15
N ALA A 96 -20.29 2.05 8.56
CA ALA A 96 -19.52 0.93 9.10
C ALA A 96 -18.43 1.38 10.11
N ALA A 97 -18.07 2.67 10.11
CA ALA A 97 -17.14 3.21 11.09
C ALA A 97 -17.82 3.34 12.45
N SER A 98 -17.10 2.99 13.52
CA SER A 98 -17.56 3.28 14.88
C SER A 98 -17.46 4.77 15.21
N GLU A 99 -16.50 5.46 14.58
CA GLU A 99 -16.28 6.89 14.73
C GLU A 99 -15.60 7.46 13.48
N VAL A 100 -15.92 8.71 13.14
CA VAL A 100 -15.30 9.47 12.05
C VAL A 100 -14.71 10.75 12.63
N LYS A 101 -13.38 10.88 12.59
CA LYS A 101 -12.67 12.04 13.14
C LYS A 101 -12.06 12.87 12.02
N HIS A 102 -12.54 14.09 11.83
CA HIS A 102 -11.86 15.04 10.95
C HIS A 102 -10.68 15.66 11.69
N LEU A 103 -9.46 15.37 11.23
CA LEU A 103 -8.23 15.79 11.91
C LEU A 103 -7.96 17.29 11.76
N THR A 104 -8.31 17.84 10.59
CA THR A 104 -8.32 19.29 10.34
C THR A 104 -9.58 19.68 9.56
N PRO A 105 -9.90 20.98 9.43
CA PRO A 105 -11.05 21.43 8.65
C PRO A 105 -11.01 20.96 7.19
N SER A 106 -9.83 21.01 6.55
CA SER A 106 -9.71 20.84 5.10
C SER A 106 -9.05 19.55 4.65
N ILE A 107 -8.23 18.90 5.49
CA ILE A 107 -7.45 17.72 5.13
C ILE A 107 -7.44 16.70 6.27
N GLY A 108 -7.40 15.42 5.94
CA GLY A 108 -7.27 14.36 6.93
C GLY A 108 -8.61 13.93 7.53
N THR A 109 -8.82 12.62 7.59
CA THR A 109 -9.93 11.98 8.31
C THR A 109 -9.46 10.64 8.85
N GLU A 110 -9.75 10.33 10.11
CA GLU A 110 -9.53 9.01 10.68
C GLU A 110 -10.88 8.27 10.74
N LEU A 111 -10.90 7.04 10.23
CA LEU A 111 -12.03 6.12 10.37
C LEU A 111 -11.67 5.07 11.42
N VAL A 112 -12.45 5.01 12.50
CA VAL A 112 -12.21 4.11 13.63
C VAL A 112 -13.09 2.86 13.50
N GLY A 113 -12.56 1.71 13.91
CA GLY A 113 -13.32 0.46 13.99
C GLY A 113 -13.52 -0.27 12.66
N ILE A 114 -12.78 0.11 11.61
CA ILE A 114 -12.84 -0.53 10.28
C ILE A 114 -11.56 -1.32 10.02
N GLN A 115 -11.71 -2.56 9.56
CA GLN A 115 -10.63 -3.35 8.97
C GLN A 115 -10.69 -3.27 7.44
N LEU A 116 -9.58 -2.93 6.79
CA LEU A 116 -9.52 -2.80 5.33
C LEU A 116 -9.82 -4.12 4.61
N THR A 117 -9.44 -5.24 5.22
CA THR A 117 -9.69 -6.60 4.72
C THR A 117 -11.16 -6.99 4.75
N SER A 118 -12.00 -6.33 5.57
CA SER A 118 -13.43 -6.60 5.64
C SER A 118 -14.28 -5.72 4.71
N LEU A 119 -13.67 -4.72 4.05
CA LEU A 119 -14.42 -3.83 3.17
C LEU A 119 -14.93 -4.56 1.92
N ASP A 120 -16.20 -4.36 1.61
CA ASP A 120 -16.74 -4.72 0.30
C ASP A 120 -16.35 -3.70 -0.78
N ASP A 121 -16.69 -4.00 -2.03
CA ASP A 121 -16.31 -3.17 -3.17
C ASP A 121 -17.04 -1.81 -3.17
N THR A 122 -18.26 -1.75 -2.63
CA THR A 122 -18.98 -0.47 -2.48
C THR A 122 -18.27 0.43 -1.47
N GLN A 123 -17.89 -0.10 -0.32
CA GLN A 123 -17.16 0.62 0.71
C GLN A 123 -15.77 1.05 0.24
N LYS A 124 -15.06 0.22 -0.56
CA LYS A 124 -13.78 0.62 -1.16
C LYS A 124 -13.93 1.77 -2.15
N ASN A 125 -14.98 1.76 -2.99
CA ASN A 125 -15.26 2.89 -3.88
C ASN A 125 -15.58 4.17 -3.10
N GLU A 126 -16.39 4.08 -2.06
CA GLU A 126 -16.67 5.20 -1.15
C GLU A 126 -15.41 5.67 -0.42
N LEU A 127 -14.48 4.77 -0.10
CA LEU A 127 -13.18 5.10 0.48
C LEU A 127 -12.33 5.87 -0.51
N ALA A 128 -12.25 5.45 -1.78
CA ALA A 128 -11.56 6.20 -2.83
C ALA A 128 -12.08 7.64 -2.91
N ARG A 129 -13.42 7.81 -2.92
CA ARG A 129 -14.04 9.13 -2.90
C ARG A 129 -13.71 9.94 -1.65
N LEU A 130 -13.75 9.32 -0.47
CA LEU A 130 -13.39 10.02 0.78
C LEU A 130 -11.96 10.55 0.72
N VAL A 131 -11.02 9.73 0.23
CA VAL A 131 -9.62 10.13 0.16
C VAL A 131 -9.45 11.24 -0.89
N ALA A 132 -10.15 11.19 -2.02
CA ALA A 132 -10.15 12.26 -3.01
C ALA A 132 -10.68 13.60 -2.45
N GLU A 133 -11.71 13.55 -1.59
CA GLU A 133 -12.27 14.75 -0.94
C GLU A 133 -11.42 15.26 0.23
N ARG A 134 -10.74 14.37 0.96
CA ARG A 134 -10.04 14.69 2.23
C ARG A 134 -8.52 14.71 2.13
N GLY A 135 -7.94 14.34 0.98
CA GLY A 135 -6.51 14.21 0.71
C GLY A 135 -5.85 13.01 1.40
N VAL A 136 -6.14 12.77 2.68
CA VAL A 136 -5.58 11.63 3.42
C VAL A 136 -6.62 11.04 4.36
N VAL A 137 -6.68 9.70 4.41
CA VAL A 137 -7.53 8.95 5.33
C VAL A 137 -6.67 8.00 6.16
N PHE A 138 -6.88 7.98 7.47
CA PHE A 138 -6.18 7.13 8.42
C PHE A 138 -7.08 6.00 8.89
N LEU A 139 -6.54 4.78 8.85
CA LEU A 139 -7.13 3.62 9.50
C LEU A 139 -6.05 2.97 10.36
N ARG A 140 -6.32 2.87 11.66
CA ARG A 140 -5.38 2.35 12.66
C ARG A 140 -5.69 0.89 12.97
N ASP A 141 -4.78 0.22 13.64
CA ASP A 141 -5.00 -1.12 14.21
C ASP A 141 -5.45 -2.14 13.15
N GLN A 142 -4.81 -2.11 11.99
CA GLN A 142 -5.14 -3.02 10.89
C GLN A 142 -4.49 -4.38 11.11
N GLU A 143 -5.30 -5.43 11.08
CA GLU A 143 -4.84 -6.82 11.08
C GLU A 143 -4.74 -7.31 9.64
N MET A 144 -3.60 -7.05 9.00
CA MET A 144 -3.38 -7.48 7.62
C MET A 144 -1.92 -7.77 7.33
N ASP A 145 -1.64 -8.87 6.63
CA ASP A 145 -0.29 -9.16 6.16
C ASP A 145 0.03 -8.44 4.84
N VAL A 146 1.31 -8.43 4.46
CA VAL A 146 1.79 -7.74 3.25
C VAL A 146 1.05 -8.18 1.96
N HIS A 147 0.57 -9.42 1.88
CA HIS A 147 -0.14 -9.89 0.69
C HIS A 147 -1.57 -9.35 0.65
N GLU A 148 -2.22 -9.22 1.80
CA GLU A 148 -3.52 -8.55 1.93
C GLU A 148 -3.41 -7.06 1.61
N GLN A 149 -2.27 -6.43 1.96
CA GLN A 149 -1.98 -5.03 1.58
C GLN A 149 -1.88 -4.89 0.06
N ILE A 150 -1.23 -5.84 -0.61
CA ILE A 150 -1.13 -5.89 -2.08
C ILE A 150 -2.51 -6.11 -2.71
N GLU A 151 -3.29 -7.09 -2.24
CA GLU A 151 -4.65 -7.33 -2.76
C GLU A 151 -5.51 -6.06 -2.61
N PHE A 152 -5.48 -5.43 -1.43
CA PHE A 152 -6.24 -4.21 -1.16
C PHE A 152 -5.79 -3.05 -2.06
N GLY A 153 -4.49 -2.80 -2.18
CA GLY A 153 -3.95 -1.73 -3.03
C GLY A 153 -4.32 -1.96 -4.52
N SER A 154 -4.23 -3.19 -4.98
CA SER A 154 -4.53 -3.57 -6.37
C SER A 154 -5.99 -3.34 -6.78
N TYR A 155 -6.89 -3.21 -5.80
CA TYR A 155 -8.28 -2.85 -6.06
C TYR A 155 -8.41 -1.49 -6.75
N PHE A 156 -7.58 -0.53 -6.35
CA PHE A 156 -7.68 0.86 -6.81
C PHE A 156 -7.02 1.09 -8.16
N GLY A 157 -6.15 0.20 -8.60
CA GLY A 157 -5.44 0.31 -9.87
C GLY A 157 -4.22 -0.60 -9.93
N GLU A 158 -3.48 -0.50 -11.03
CA GLU A 158 -2.21 -1.19 -11.17
C GLU A 158 -1.19 -0.67 -10.15
N LEU A 159 -0.49 -1.60 -9.49
CA LEU A 159 0.51 -1.26 -8.50
C LEU A 159 1.83 -0.89 -9.16
N HIS A 160 2.30 0.31 -8.88
CA HIS A 160 3.59 0.79 -9.36
C HIS A 160 4.76 0.08 -8.68
N ILE A 161 5.74 -0.38 -9.46
CA ILE A 161 7.02 -0.90 -8.96
C ILE A 161 8.05 0.23 -8.91
N HIS A 162 8.54 0.54 -7.71
CA HIS A 162 9.40 1.70 -7.47
C HIS A 162 10.82 1.49 -8.01
N GLN A 163 11.29 2.38 -8.89
CA GLN A 163 12.57 2.20 -9.61
C GLN A 163 13.83 2.47 -8.76
N MET A 164 13.74 3.30 -7.72
CA MET A 164 14.90 3.86 -7.03
C MET A 164 15.25 3.18 -5.68
N ALA A 165 14.58 2.09 -5.32
CA ALA A 165 14.83 1.42 -4.05
C ALA A 165 14.76 -0.10 -4.19
N GLY A 166 15.32 -0.79 -3.19
CA GLY A 166 15.22 -2.23 -3.11
C GLY A 166 13.79 -2.69 -2.91
N ILE A 167 13.52 -3.93 -3.35
CA ILE A 167 12.21 -4.57 -3.27
C ILE A 167 12.21 -5.66 -2.20
N ILE A 168 11.04 -6.18 -1.85
CA ILE A 168 10.93 -7.53 -1.29
C ILE A 168 11.11 -8.50 -2.46
N PRO A 169 11.98 -9.53 -2.36
CA PRO A 169 12.41 -10.33 -3.53
C PRO A 169 11.27 -10.84 -4.41
N ASP A 170 10.21 -11.37 -3.79
CA ASP A 170 9.08 -11.95 -4.50
C ASP A 170 7.82 -11.07 -4.51
N LEU A 171 7.87 -9.87 -3.91
CA LEU A 171 6.78 -8.90 -3.79
C LEU A 171 7.25 -7.51 -4.29
N PRO A 172 7.45 -7.33 -5.59
CA PRO A 172 8.06 -6.12 -6.16
C PRO A 172 7.20 -4.85 -6.01
N TRP A 173 5.90 -5.00 -5.77
CA TRP A 173 4.97 -3.88 -5.54
C TRP A 173 5.13 -3.24 -4.17
N VAL A 174 5.85 -3.91 -3.26
CA VAL A 174 6.06 -3.42 -1.90
C VAL A 174 7.37 -2.67 -1.87
N HIS A 175 7.26 -1.39 -1.53
CA HIS A 175 8.41 -0.53 -1.30
C HIS A 175 8.74 -0.48 0.20
N PRO A 176 9.79 -1.19 0.67
CA PRO A 176 10.15 -1.23 2.07
C PRO A 176 10.77 0.10 2.53
N ILE A 177 10.06 0.80 3.41
CA ILE A 177 10.59 1.94 4.16
C ILE A 177 10.81 1.47 5.59
N HIS A 178 12.06 1.19 5.95
CA HIS A 178 12.45 0.74 7.27
C HIS A 178 13.69 1.50 7.75
N LYS A 179 13.68 1.88 9.03
CA LYS A 179 14.82 2.42 9.76
C LYS A 179 14.81 1.83 11.15
N ASP A 180 15.96 1.35 11.58
CA ASP A 180 16.19 0.91 12.95
C ASP A 180 17.06 1.94 13.70
N GLU A 181 17.32 1.67 14.98
CA GLU A 181 18.17 2.49 15.85
C GLU A 181 19.63 2.60 15.37
N THR A 182 20.08 1.72 14.48
CA THR A 182 21.44 1.68 13.96
C THR A 182 21.63 2.47 12.68
N ALA A 183 20.54 3.00 12.08
CA ALA A 183 20.57 3.71 10.81
C ALA A 183 21.33 5.05 10.88
N LYS A 184 22.65 5.03 10.58
CA LYS A 184 23.54 6.21 10.70
C LYS A 184 23.42 7.25 9.58
N ASN A 185 22.78 6.94 8.45
CA ASN A 185 22.68 7.81 7.26
C ASN A 185 21.26 7.84 6.66
N GLY A 186 20.23 7.62 7.48
CA GLY A 186 18.87 7.47 6.97
C GLY A 186 18.43 8.70 6.18
N ARG A 187 18.03 8.52 4.91
CA ARG A 187 17.37 9.56 4.10
C ARG A 187 16.21 10.12 4.91
N SER A 188 16.40 11.25 5.53
CA SER A 188 15.30 11.98 6.13
C SER A 188 14.63 12.67 4.96
N HIS A 189 13.49 12.17 4.51
CA HIS A 189 12.61 12.88 3.59
C HIS A 189 12.02 14.08 4.37
N GLN A 190 12.88 15.03 4.74
CA GLN A 190 12.58 16.26 5.49
C GLN A 190 12.24 17.41 4.55
N ILE A 191 12.15 17.12 3.25
CA ILE A 191 11.80 18.07 2.22
C ILE A 191 10.38 17.78 1.78
N TRP A 192 9.54 18.82 1.70
CA TRP A 192 8.20 18.72 1.15
C TRP A 192 8.28 18.29 -0.32
N HIS A 193 7.64 17.18 -0.66
CA HIS A 193 7.60 16.65 -2.03
C HIS A 193 6.30 15.87 -2.26
N SER A 194 6.04 15.57 -3.53
CA SER A 194 5.18 14.47 -3.93
C SER A 194 6.06 13.34 -4.48
N ASP A 195 5.71 12.10 -4.18
CA ASP A 195 6.47 10.95 -4.65
C ASP A 195 6.53 10.92 -6.18
N ASN A 196 7.70 10.56 -6.71
CA ASN A 196 7.93 10.32 -8.14
C ASN A 196 7.51 11.45 -9.09
N GLY A 197 7.56 12.72 -8.67
CA GLY A 197 7.18 13.87 -9.51
C GLY A 197 7.98 14.02 -10.82
N TYR A 198 9.14 13.37 -10.93
CA TYR A 198 9.96 13.35 -12.14
C TYR A 198 9.52 12.29 -13.17
N ALA A 199 8.75 11.30 -12.76
CA ALA A 199 8.33 10.22 -13.65
C ALA A 199 7.23 10.75 -14.57
N SER A 200 7.48 10.75 -15.89
CA SER A 200 6.46 11.08 -16.87
C SER A 200 5.35 10.04 -16.80
N LYS A 201 4.15 10.50 -16.46
CA LYS A 201 2.91 9.81 -16.80
C LYS A 201 2.55 10.30 -18.18
N SER A 202 2.83 9.50 -19.21
CA SER A 202 2.36 9.85 -20.53
C SER A 202 0.82 9.73 -20.50
N TRP A 203 0.18 10.87 -20.74
CA TRP A 203 -1.26 11.03 -20.89
C TRP A 203 -1.41 11.90 -22.13
N THR A 204 -1.80 11.31 -23.26
CA THR A 204 -2.29 12.05 -24.43
C THR A 204 -3.66 11.55 -24.81
#